data_AF-A0A151REF8-F1
#
_entry.id   AF-A0A151REF8-F1
#
_cell.length_a   1.000
_cell.length_b   1.000
_cell.length_c   1.000
_cell.angle_alpha   90.00
_cell.angle_beta   90.00
_cell.angle_gamma   90.00
#
_symmetry.space_group_name_H-M   'P 1'
#
loop_
_entity.id
_entity.type
_entity.pdbx_description
1 polymer ?
#
loop_
_entity_poly.entity_id
_entity_poly.type
_entity_poly.pdbx_seq_one_letter_code
_entity_poly.pdbx_strand_id
1 'polypeptide(L)'
;MNMVRCMLLDKQIPKRFWPETLNWVMHVLNQSPTFAVKNKTPEKSWSGQKPSVKHFRVFGSLCHVHVPDSKNVKLDDKNLKCILLGISKESKAYRLFDPISWKIIRS
;
A
#
# COMPACT_ATOMS: atom_id res chain seq x y z
N MET A 1 12.63 -3.79 -12.24
CA MET A 1 12.89 -2.36 -12.02
C MET A 1 11.96 -1.42 -12.80
N ASN A 2 11.60 -1.71 -14.06
CA ASN A 2 10.77 -0.80 -14.87
C ASN A 2 9.41 -0.46 -14.23
N MET A 3 8.66 -1.45 -13.73
CA MET A 3 7.38 -1.20 -13.05
C MET A 3 7.50 -0.25 -11.84
N VAL A 4 8.55 -0.40 -11.03
CA VAL A 4 8.82 0.47 -9.89
C VAL A 4 9.08 1.91 -10.36
N ARG A 5 9.91 2.07 -11.40
CA ARG A 5 10.18 3.40 -11.98
C ARG A 5 8.90 4.04 -12.53
N CYS A 6 8.08 3.28 -13.26
CA CYS A 6 6.81 3.78 -13.80
C CYS A 6 5.86 4.22 -12.69
N MET A 7 5.67 3.41 -11.63
CA MET A 7 4.77 3.76 -10.52
C MET A 7 5.25 5.00 -9.75
N LEU A 8 6.55 5.11 -9.49
CA LEU A 8 7.12 6.29 -8.82
C LEU A 8 6.91 7.56 -9.64
N LEU A 9 7.12 7.50 -10.97
CA LEU A 9 6.94 8.65 -11.86
C LEU A 9 5.48 9.03 -12.01
N ASP A 10 4.60 8.06 -12.26
CA ASP A 10 3.16 8.28 -12.44
C ASP A 10 2.52 8.93 -11.22
N LYS A 11 2.90 8.48 -10.02
CA LYS A 11 2.36 9.00 -8.74
C LYS A 11 3.19 10.12 -8.13
N GLN A 12 4.25 10.56 -8.81
CA GLN A 12 5.18 11.60 -8.32
C GLN A 12 5.70 11.30 -6.90
N ILE A 13 5.92 10.03 -6.59
CA ILE A 13 6.41 9.59 -5.29
C ILE A 13 7.93 9.75 -5.22
N PRO A 14 8.48 10.33 -4.14
CA PRO A 14 9.93 10.46 -3.97
C PRO A 14 10.66 9.12 -4.13
N LYS A 15 11.77 9.12 -4.87
CA LYS A 15 12.56 7.90 -5.18
C LYS A 15 12.98 7.10 -3.95
N ARG A 16 13.07 7.72 -2.77
CA ARG A 16 13.37 7.04 -1.50
C ARG A 16 12.37 5.93 -1.14
N PHE A 17 11.13 6.02 -1.65
CA PHE A 17 10.08 5.02 -1.44
C PHE A 17 10.09 3.90 -2.48
N TRP A 18 11.19 3.73 -3.21
CA TRP A 18 11.36 2.61 -4.12
C TRP A 18 11.22 1.24 -3.41
N PRO A 19 11.61 1.03 -2.13
CA PRO A 19 11.41 -0.26 -1.46
C PRO A 19 9.93 -0.55 -1.23
N GLU A 20 9.15 0.43 -0.80
CA GLU A 20 7.70 0.33 -0.63
C GLU A 20 7.00 0.05 -1.96
N THR A 21 7.38 0.78 -3.00
CA THR A 21 6.86 0.58 -4.36
C THR A 21 7.18 -0.82 -4.87
N LEU A 22 8.41 -1.31 -4.65
CA LEU A 22 8.80 -2.67 -5.03
C LEU A 22 7.97 -3.72 -4.30
N ASN A 23 7.78 -3.57 -2.98
CA ASN A 23 6.95 -4.48 -2.21
C ASN A 23 5.51 -4.51 -2.75
N TRP A 24 4.95 -3.34 -3.09
CA TRP A 24 3.62 -3.25 -3.69
C TRP A 24 3.53 -3.94 -5.05
N VAL A 25 4.50 -3.69 -5.94
CA VAL A 25 4.57 -4.33 -7.25
C VAL A 25 4.61 -5.86 -7.10
N MET A 26 5.48 -6.38 -6.23
CA MET A 26 5.58 -7.82 -5.99
C MET A 26 4.28 -8.40 -5.41
N HIS A 27 3.63 -7.67 -4.50
CA HIS A 27 2.34 -8.08 -3.94
C HIS A 27 1.26 -8.21 -5.01
N VAL A 28 1.16 -7.22 -5.91
CA VAL A 28 0.22 -7.25 -7.05
C VAL A 28 0.54 -8.42 -7.99
N LEU A 29 1.81 -8.61 -8.35
CA LEU A 29 2.21 -9.66 -9.29
C LEU A 29 1.94 -11.07 -8.75
N ASN A 30 2.19 -11.32 -7.46
CA ASN A 30 1.91 -12.61 -6.83
C ASN A 30 0.42 -12.93 -6.82
N GLN A 31 -0.44 -11.92 -6.81
CA GLN A 31 -1.89 -12.07 -6.83
C GLN A 31 -2.51 -11.88 -8.23
N SER A 32 -1.67 -11.67 -9.26
CA SER A 32 -2.09 -11.57 -10.65
C SER A 32 -1.97 -12.92 -11.36
N PRO A 33 -2.84 -13.20 -12.35
CA PRO A 33 -2.68 -14.38 -13.20
C PRO A 33 -1.40 -14.24 -14.05
N THR A 34 -0.73 -15.36 -14.29
CA THR A 34 0.48 -15.41 -15.13
C THR A 34 0.38 -16.56 -16.13
N PHE A 35 1.10 -16.47 -17.25
CA PHE A 35 1.14 -17.54 -18.23
C PHE A 35 1.76 -18.84 -17.69
N ALA A 36 2.71 -18.73 -16.76
CA ALA A 36 3.37 -19.87 -16.14
C ALA A 36 2.44 -20.66 -15.22
N VAL A 37 1.52 -19.98 -14.52
CA VAL A 37 0.59 -20.60 -13.56
C VAL A 37 -0.81 -20.64 -14.16
N LYS A 38 -1.17 -21.75 -14.80
CA LYS A 38 -2.48 -21.91 -15.43
C LYS A 38 -3.61 -21.90 -14.39
N ASN A 39 -4.63 -21.07 -14.63
CA ASN A 39 -5.87 -20.97 -13.85
C ASN A 39 -5.72 -20.63 -12.35
N LYS A 40 -4.52 -20.21 -11.91
CA LYS A 40 -4.24 -19.80 -10.53
C LYS A 40 -3.27 -18.61 -10.54
N THR A 41 -3.25 -17.87 -9.43
CA THR A 41 -2.22 -16.86 -9.18
C THR A 41 -1.02 -17.54 -8.52
N PRO A 42 0.20 -17.01 -8.64
CA PRO A 42 1.37 -17.52 -7.91
C PRO A 42 1.11 -17.71 -6.41
N GLU A 43 0.49 -16.72 -5.77
CA GLU A 43 0.12 -16.76 -4.35
C GLU A 43 -0.83 -17.91 -4.03
N LYS A 44 -1.85 -18.13 -4.87
CA LYS A 44 -2.80 -19.25 -4.70
C LYS A 44 -2.11 -20.59 -4.92
N SER A 45 -1.18 -20.67 -5.87
CA SER A 45 -0.42 -21.89 -6.14
C SER A 45 0.51 -22.25 -4.99
N TRP A 46 1.08 -21.24 -4.32
CA TRP A 46 2.00 -21.41 -3.21
C TRP A 46 1.29 -21.68 -1.88
N SER A 47 0.33 -20.84 -1.52
CA SER A 47 -0.37 -20.91 -0.22
C SER A 47 -1.53 -21.90 -0.18
N GLY A 48 -2.02 -22.35 -1.35
CA GLY A 48 -3.25 -23.12 -1.48
C GLY A 48 -4.54 -22.30 -1.26
N GLN A 49 -4.43 -21.08 -0.73
CA GLN A 49 -5.57 -20.21 -0.42
C GLN A 49 -5.82 -19.21 -1.55
N LYS A 50 -7.09 -18.96 -1.88
CA LYS A 50 -7.44 -17.93 -2.86
C LYS A 50 -7.24 -16.55 -2.22
N PRO A 51 -6.34 -15.69 -2.73
CA PRO A 51 -6.15 -14.36 -2.16
C PRO A 51 -7.41 -13.52 -2.35
N SER A 52 -7.77 -12.75 -1.33
CA SER A 52 -8.85 -11.77 -1.41
C SER A 52 -8.32 -10.46 -1.99
N VAL A 53 -8.95 -9.94 -3.03
CA VAL A 53 -8.54 -8.67 -3.67
C VAL A 53 -9.26 -7.43 -3.11
N LYS A 54 -10.18 -7.61 -2.15
CA LYS A 54 -11.03 -6.51 -1.63
C LYS A 54 -10.24 -5.38 -0.97
N HIS A 55 -9.04 -5.69 -0.49
CA HIS A 55 -8.15 -4.77 0.21
C HIS A 55 -7.18 -4.04 -0.74
N PHE A 56 -7.20 -4.32 -2.05
CA PHE A 56 -6.40 -3.56 -3.00
C PHE A 56 -6.90 -2.13 -3.10
N ARG A 57 -5.94 -1.21 -3.16
CA ARG A 57 -6.13 0.22 -3.36
C ARG A 57 -5.03 0.69 -4.30
N VAL A 58 -5.21 1.84 -4.94
CA VAL A 58 -4.22 2.36 -5.89
C VAL A 58 -2.99 2.84 -5.11
N PHE A 59 -1.81 2.28 -5.40
CA PHE A 59 -0.58 2.77 -4.80
C PHE A 59 -0.39 4.26 -5.10
N GLY A 60 0.05 5.01 -4.09
CA GLY A 60 0.19 6.46 -4.19
C GLY A 60 -1.11 7.24 -4.19
N SER A 61 -2.27 6.61 -3.96
CA SER A 61 -3.52 7.35 -3.79
C SER A 61 -3.53 8.14 -2.50
N LEU A 62 -4.18 9.30 -2.52
CA LEU A 62 -4.52 10.06 -1.33
C LEU A 62 -5.49 9.24 -0.45
N CYS A 63 -5.23 9.19 0.85
CA CYS A 63 -6.01 8.50 1.85
C CYS A 63 -6.19 9.40 3.08
N HIS A 64 -7.26 9.19 3.83
CA HIS A 64 -7.50 9.90 5.08
C HIS A 64 -7.50 8.89 6.22
N VAL A 65 -6.65 9.12 7.22
CA VAL A 65 -6.54 8.29 8.42
C VAL A 65 -7.27 8.98 9.56
N HIS A 66 -8.08 8.24 10.30
CA HIS A 66 -8.71 8.78 11.49
C HIS A 66 -7.67 8.96 12.61
N VAL A 67 -7.60 10.17 13.16
CA VAL A 67 -6.78 10.46 14.34
C VAL A 67 -7.65 10.21 15.58
N PRO A 68 -7.26 9.31 16.50
CA PRO A 68 -8.04 9.02 17.70
C PRO A 68 -8.31 10.27 18.52
N ASP A 69 -9.51 10.40 19.06
CA ASP A 69 -9.92 11.58 19.87
C ASP A 69 -9.00 11.80 21.09
N SER A 70 -8.33 10.76 21.59
CA SER A 70 -7.34 10.86 22.68
C SER A 70 -6.09 11.69 22.33
N LYS A 71 -5.84 11.94 21.04
CA LYS A 71 -4.72 12.75 20.55
C LYS A 71 -5.16 14.14 20.07
N ASN A 72 -6.47 14.44 20.14
CA ASN A 72 -7.05 15.67 19.64
C ASN A 72 -7.55 16.53 20.81
N VAL A 73 -7.36 17.84 20.70
CA VAL A 73 -8.04 18.84 21.53
C VAL A 73 -9.34 19.25 20.83
N LYS A 74 -10.26 19.87 21.57
CA LYS A 74 -11.57 20.29 21.04
C LYS A 74 -11.39 21.17 19.78
N LEU A 75 -12.00 20.75 18.67
CA LEU A 75 -11.95 21.36 17.31
C LEU A 75 -10.73 21.01 16.45
N ASP A 76 -9.83 20.11 16.88
CA ASP A 76 -8.75 19.65 16.01
C ASP A 76 -9.25 18.77 14.84
N ASP A 77 -8.47 18.75 13.76
CA ASP A 77 -8.73 17.92 12.59
C ASP A 77 -8.72 16.42 12.94
N LYS A 78 -9.86 15.76 12.73
CA LYS A 78 -10.04 14.33 13.04
C LYS A 78 -9.46 13.39 11.98
N ASN A 79 -8.91 13.94 10.91
CA ASN A 79 -8.35 13.18 9.81
C ASN A 79 -6.95 13.67 9.43
N LEU A 80 -6.11 12.72 9.01
CA LEU A 80 -4.78 13.00 8.50
C LEU A 80 -4.70 12.56 7.04
N LYS A 81 -4.31 13.49 6.17
CA LYS A 81 -4.06 13.24 4.75
C LYS A 81 -2.75 12.50 4.56
N CYS A 82 -2.83 11.30 3.99
CA CYS A 82 -1.68 10.43 3.77
C CYS A 82 -1.67 9.87 2.34
N ILE A 83 -0.53 9.33 1.93
CA ILE A 83 -0.32 8.64 0.66
C ILE A 83 -0.20 7.14 0.92
N LEU A 84 -0.93 6.31 0.20
CA LEU A 84 -0.82 4.86 0.34
C LEU A 84 0.52 4.33 -0.20
N LEU A 85 1.31 3.71 0.68
CA LEU A 85 2.57 3.04 0.33
C LEU A 85 2.47 1.50 0.33
N GLY A 86 1.32 0.94 0.70
CA GLY A 86 1.05 -0.49 0.60
C GLY A 86 0.47 -1.09 1.88
N ILE A 87 0.77 -2.35 2.14
CA ILE A 87 0.21 -3.13 3.25
C ILE A 87 1.36 -3.53 4.21
N SER A 88 1.06 -3.59 5.50
CA SER A 88 1.99 -4.06 6.52
C SER A 88 2.31 -5.56 6.33
N LYS A 89 3.54 -5.96 6.64
CA LYS A 89 3.92 -7.38 6.66
C LYS A 89 3.45 -8.08 7.95
N GLU A 90 3.30 -7.31 9.03
CA GLU A 90 3.00 -7.80 10.38
C GLU A 90 1.50 -7.90 10.64
N SER A 91 0.68 -7.18 9.87
CA SER A 91 -0.76 -7.06 10.10
C SER A 91 -1.51 -6.73 8.81
N LYS A 92 -2.85 -6.84 8.82
CA LYS A 92 -3.72 -6.40 7.71
C LYS A 92 -3.85 -4.87 7.59
N ALA A 93 -2.94 -4.13 8.23
CA ALA A 93 -2.91 -2.67 8.26
C ALA A 93 -2.35 -2.09 6.97
N TYR A 94 -2.79 -0.89 6.60
CA TYR A 94 -2.16 -0.14 5.52
C TYR A 94 -0.92 0.59 6.02
N ARG A 95 0.09 0.72 5.15
CA ARG A 95 1.24 1.59 5.33
C ARG A 95 0.98 2.89 4.59
N LEU A 96 0.91 3.98 5.33
CA LEU A 96 0.50 5.28 4.85
C LEU A 96 1.60 6.29 5.15
N PHE A 97 1.90 7.17 4.20
CA PHE A 97 2.90 8.21 4.37
C PHE A 97 2.25 9.56 4.57
N ASP A 98 2.56 10.19 5.70
CA ASP A 98 2.18 11.57 5.95
C ASP A 98 3.28 12.51 5.38
N PRO A 99 2.95 13.32 4.36
CA PRO A 99 3.91 14.25 3.76
C PRO A 99 4.29 15.42 4.69
N ILE A 100 3.46 15.73 5.70
CA ILE A 100 3.67 16.85 6.63
C ILE A 100 4.66 16.43 7.73
N SER A 101 4.33 15.38 8.49
CA SER A 101 5.22 14.89 9.55
C SER A 101 6.38 14.04 9.03
N TRP A 102 6.36 13.69 7.74
CA TRP A 102 7.35 12.85 7.06
C TRP A 102 7.46 11.44 7.66
N LYS A 103 6.38 10.94 8.27
CA LYS A 103 6.31 9.64 8.95
C LYS A 103 5.48 8.63 8.18
N ILE A 104 5.82 7.35 8.39
CA ILE A 104 5.00 6.22 7.94
C ILE A 104 4.09 5.81 9.10
N ILE A 105 2.79 5.83 8.84
CA ILE A 105 1.72 5.46 9.77
C ILE A 105 1.17 4.11 9.35
N ARG A 106 0.83 3.29 10.34
CA ARG A 106 0.12 2.02 10.15
C ARG A 106 -1.32 2.24 10.59
N SER A 107 -2.28 1.99 9.70
CA SER A 107 -3.72 2.15 9.96
C SER A 107 -4.44 0.81 9.96
#